data_AF-A0A2A9NQK8-F1
#
_entry.id   AF-A0A2A9NQK8-F1
#
_cell.length_a   1.000
_cell.length_b   1.000
_cell.length_c   1.000
_cell.angle_alpha   90.00
_cell.angle_beta   90.00
_cell.angle_gamma   90.00
#
_symmetry.space_group_name_H-M   'P 1'
#
loop_
_entity.id
_entity.type
_entity.pdbx_description
1 polymer ?
#
loop_
_entity_poly.entity_id
_entity_poly.type
_entity_poly.pdbx_seq_one_letter_code
_entity_poly.pdbx_strand_id
1 'polypeptide(L)'
;MLRNILPLCLLPILVSAQYGYNTDSSPTPTGSSVKAAPSAPPDTTGQINVDVFFQGNYTFHPNNFTAPKGTNVTFYIPNSGFDHSVTQSSFASPCTHLTSADNSTVGFDSGLTSAKQFTITITDDTKPIWFHCKQVQHCGLGMVGAINAPTTGNNTFEAFMAAALAIGMNEPMEPDNGFVSGGVNAVATAPAVATAGASSSSNGGFTNIPTHVGILVLSALMAIMMM
;
A
#
# COMPACT_ATOMS: atom_id res chain seq x y z
N MET A 1 48.89 0.89 72.10
CA MET A 1 47.98 1.90 72.67
C MET A 1 47.34 2.68 71.53
N LEU A 2 46.06 3.03 71.70
CA LEU A 2 45.28 4.06 71.01
C LEU A 2 44.50 3.73 69.70
N ARG A 3 43.20 3.48 69.92
CA ARG A 3 41.94 3.99 69.29
C ARG A 3 41.81 4.02 67.76
N ASN A 4 40.86 3.25 67.18
CA ASN A 4 39.42 3.54 67.00
C ASN A 4 39.14 4.78 66.13
N ILE A 5 38.53 4.60 64.95
CA ILE A 5 37.31 5.26 64.44
C ILE A 5 36.88 4.59 63.12
N LEU A 6 35.62 4.11 63.11
CA LEU A 6 34.84 3.65 61.95
C LEU A 6 34.32 4.86 61.14
N PRO A 7 34.00 4.65 59.85
CA PRO A 7 32.72 5.16 59.38
C PRO A 7 31.86 4.10 58.69
N LEU A 8 30.60 4.17 59.08
CA LEU A 8 29.41 3.43 58.70
C LEU A 8 29.03 3.75 57.24
N CYS A 9 28.92 2.74 56.38
CA CYS A 9 28.31 2.87 55.05
C CYS A 9 27.12 1.92 54.96
N LEU A 10 25.91 2.48 54.97
CA LEU A 10 24.64 1.77 54.87
C LEU A 10 24.43 1.23 53.44
N LEU A 11 24.10 -0.06 53.36
CA LEU A 11 23.52 -0.70 52.18
C LEU A 11 22.01 -0.39 52.09
N PRO A 12 21.45 -0.13 50.89
CA PRO A 12 20.01 -0.05 50.73
C PRO A 12 19.41 -1.47 50.68
N ILE A 13 18.36 -1.63 51.47
CA ILE A 13 17.57 -2.85 51.68
C ILE A 13 16.62 -3.02 50.48
N LEU A 14 16.59 -4.22 49.89
CA LEU A 14 15.51 -4.63 48.98
C LEU A 14 14.17 -4.63 49.75
N VAL A 15 13.23 -3.82 49.29
CA VAL A 15 11.82 -3.90 49.70
C VAL A 15 11.02 -4.42 48.50
N SER A 16 10.56 -5.66 48.63
CA SER A 16 9.43 -6.19 47.85
C SER A 16 8.14 -5.85 48.59
N ALA A 17 7.34 -4.94 48.03
CA ALA A 17 5.98 -4.70 48.50
C ALA A 17 4.99 -4.93 47.35
N GLN A 18 4.07 -5.86 47.60
CA GLN A 18 3.00 -6.32 46.73
C GLN A 18 2.06 -5.16 46.40
N TYR A 19 1.88 -4.85 45.11
CA TYR A 19 0.81 -3.97 44.67
C TYR A 19 -0.45 -4.79 44.37
N GLY A 20 -1.47 -4.53 45.19
CA GLY A 20 -2.83 -5.03 45.01
C GLY A 20 -3.47 -4.48 43.75
N TYR A 21 -4.26 -5.34 43.10
CA TYR A 21 -5.05 -5.02 41.92
C TYR A 21 -6.26 -4.17 42.35
N ASN A 22 -6.21 -2.87 42.09
CA ASN A 22 -7.40 -2.02 42.08
C ASN A 22 -7.84 -1.88 40.63
N THR A 23 -8.98 -2.48 40.29
CA THR A 23 -9.66 -2.28 39.01
C THR A 23 -10.34 -0.92 39.03
N ASP A 24 -9.67 0.09 38.48
CA ASP A 24 -10.30 1.34 38.07
C ASP A 24 -10.04 1.59 36.58
N SER A 25 -11.09 2.07 35.91
CA SER A 25 -11.27 2.03 34.46
C SER A 25 -10.33 3.03 33.76
N SER A 26 -9.28 2.51 33.13
CA SER A 26 -8.43 3.32 32.22
C SER A 26 -9.15 3.56 30.89
N PRO A 27 -9.10 4.79 30.34
CA PRO A 27 -9.65 5.09 29.03
C PRO A 27 -8.90 4.26 27.99
N THR A 28 -9.66 3.49 27.23
CA THR A 28 -9.21 2.69 26.11
C THR A 28 -8.41 3.60 25.16
N PRO A 29 -7.16 3.26 24.77
CA PRO A 29 -6.56 3.94 23.64
C PRO A 29 -7.45 3.62 22.44
N THR A 30 -8.12 4.63 21.90
CA THR A 30 -8.80 4.53 20.62
C THR A 30 -7.72 4.23 19.60
N GLY A 31 -7.46 2.94 19.39
CA GLY A 31 -6.68 2.46 18.27
C GLY A 31 -7.37 3.02 17.04
N SER A 32 -6.72 3.98 16.39
CA SER A 32 -7.09 4.36 15.05
C SER A 32 -6.95 3.08 14.22
N SER A 33 -8.07 2.45 13.90
CA SER A 33 -8.10 1.39 12.92
C SER A 33 -7.62 2.02 11.63
N VAL A 34 -6.35 1.77 11.28
CA VAL A 34 -5.92 1.92 9.90
C VAL A 34 -6.87 1.06 9.10
N LYS A 35 -7.81 1.73 8.42
CA LYS A 35 -8.74 1.10 7.50
C LYS A 35 -7.90 0.21 6.60
N ALA A 36 -8.13 -1.11 6.66
CA ALA A 36 -7.45 -2.05 5.80
C ALA A 36 -7.54 -1.52 4.37
N ALA A 37 -6.39 -1.42 3.70
CA ALA A 37 -6.37 -1.07 2.30
C ALA A 37 -7.34 -2.03 1.58
N PRO A 38 -8.23 -1.52 0.72
CA PRO A 38 -9.17 -2.40 0.02
C PRO A 38 -8.35 -3.41 -0.77
N SER A 39 -8.50 -4.69 -0.44
CA SER A 39 -7.92 -5.77 -1.21
C SER A 39 -8.52 -5.77 -2.62
N ALA A 40 -7.72 -6.19 -3.59
CA ALA A 40 -8.15 -6.45 -4.94
C ALA A 40 -9.40 -7.37 -4.94
N PRO A 41 -10.41 -7.11 -5.77
CA PRO A 41 -11.54 -8.00 -5.92
C PRO A 41 -11.08 -9.33 -6.55
N PRO A 42 -11.87 -10.41 -6.42
CA PRO A 42 -11.56 -11.68 -7.08
C PRO A 42 -11.42 -11.55 -8.60
N ASP A 43 -10.58 -12.39 -9.18
CA ASP A 43 -10.40 -12.50 -10.63
C ASP A 43 -11.70 -12.91 -11.34
N THR A 44 -11.82 -12.51 -12.61
CA THR A 44 -12.90 -12.94 -13.50
C THR A 44 -12.34 -13.33 -14.87
N THR A 45 -13.17 -13.89 -15.75
CA THR A 45 -12.73 -14.24 -17.11
C THR A 45 -12.22 -13.00 -17.85
N GLY A 46 -10.94 -13.03 -18.26
CA GLY A 46 -10.30 -11.92 -18.97
C GLY A 46 -9.83 -10.77 -18.07
N GLN A 47 -9.94 -10.90 -16.74
CA GLN A 47 -9.46 -9.90 -15.78
C GLN A 47 -8.78 -10.58 -14.59
N ILE A 48 -7.52 -10.23 -14.36
CA ILE A 48 -6.76 -10.60 -13.15
C ILE A 48 -6.53 -9.34 -12.32
N ASN A 49 -6.67 -9.46 -11.02
CA ASN A 49 -6.47 -8.36 -10.08
C ASN A 49 -5.28 -8.65 -9.17
N VAL A 50 -4.40 -7.66 -9.03
CA VAL A 50 -3.16 -7.78 -8.25
C VAL A 50 -3.19 -6.77 -7.12
N ASP A 51 -3.12 -7.24 -5.89
CA ASP A 51 -2.88 -6.40 -4.72
C ASP A 51 -1.43 -5.92 -4.72
N VAL A 52 -1.25 -4.60 -4.66
CA VAL A 52 0.06 -3.98 -4.46
C VAL A 52 0.27 -3.79 -2.96
N PHE A 53 1.46 -4.09 -2.48
CA PHE A 53 1.81 -3.98 -1.06
C PHE A 53 0.93 -4.88 -0.15
N PHE A 54 0.74 -6.12 -0.59
CA PHE A 54 -0.21 -7.05 0.02
C PHE A 54 0.13 -7.34 1.49
N GLN A 55 -0.88 -7.22 2.34
CA GLN A 55 -0.79 -7.40 3.81
C GLN A 55 0.32 -6.57 4.46
N GLY A 56 0.67 -5.41 3.89
CA GLY A 56 1.70 -4.54 4.46
C GLY A 56 3.14 -4.97 4.16
N ASN A 57 3.33 -5.87 3.19
CA ASN A 57 4.65 -6.34 2.76
C ASN A 57 5.01 -5.76 1.41
N TYR A 58 6.30 -5.63 1.12
CA TYR A 58 6.84 -5.23 -0.18
C TYR A 58 6.64 -6.33 -1.25
N THR A 59 5.38 -6.67 -1.54
CA THR A 59 5.01 -7.73 -2.47
C THR A 59 3.79 -7.36 -3.28
N PHE A 60 3.78 -7.80 -4.53
CA PHE A 60 2.56 -7.97 -5.31
C PHE A 60 1.86 -9.26 -4.89
N HIS A 61 0.53 -9.32 -5.01
CA HIS A 61 -0.21 -10.57 -4.79
C HIS A 61 -1.37 -10.73 -5.79
N PRO A 62 -1.34 -11.77 -6.63
CA PRO A 62 -0.22 -12.70 -6.84
C PRO A 62 1.02 -11.98 -7.40
N ASN A 63 2.22 -12.45 -7.06
CA ASN A 63 3.49 -11.93 -7.60
C ASN A 63 4.00 -12.73 -8.81
N ASN A 64 3.49 -13.94 -9.04
CA ASN A 64 3.80 -14.73 -10.22
C ASN A 64 2.55 -15.49 -10.67
N PHE A 65 2.13 -15.28 -11.90
CA PHE A 65 0.91 -15.87 -12.45
C PHE A 65 0.95 -15.95 -13.98
N THR A 66 0.02 -16.70 -14.56
CA THR A 66 -0.16 -16.78 -16.00
C THR A 66 -1.38 -16.00 -16.45
N ALA A 67 -1.28 -15.32 -17.58
CA ALA A 67 -2.37 -14.55 -18.16
C ALA A 67 -2.40 -14.74 -19.69
N PRO A 68 -3.49 -15.24 -20.27
CA PRO A 68 -3.65 -15.34 -21.72
C PRO A 68 -3.62 -13.98 -22.40
N LYS A 69 -3.31 -13.98 -23.70
CA LYS A 69 -3.39 -12.79 -24.55
C LYS A 69 -4.80 -12.19 -24.48
N GLY A 70 -4.86 -10.87 -24.32
CA GLY A 70 -6.11 -10.11 -24.19
C GLY A 70 -6.63 -9.96 -22.77
N THR A 71 -6.05 -10.67 -21.79
CA THR A 71 -6.40 -10.45 -20.37
C THR A 71 -6.00 -9.05 -19.94
N ASN A 72 -6.87 -8.39 -19.19
CA ASN A 72 -6.53 -7.19 -18.44
C ASN A 72 -5.98 -7.59 -17.07
N VAL A 73 -4.88 -6.97 -16.67
CA VAL A 73 -4.29 -7.13 -15.34
C VAL A 73 -4.36 -5.78 -14.65
N THR A 74 -5.15 -5.70 -13.59
CA THR A 74 -5.37 -4.47 -12.83
C THR A 74 -4.69 -4.56 -11.48
N PHE A 75 -3.75 -3.65 -11.25
CA PHE A 75 -3.01 -3.50 -10.01
C PHE A 75 -3.72 -2.51 -9.10
N TYR A 76 -4.07 -2.96 -7.89
CA TYR A 76 -4.73 -2.17 -6.86
C TYR A 76 -3.67 -1.58 -5.93
N ILE A 77 -3.36 -0.31 -6.13
CA ILE A 77 -2.35 0.43 -5.38
C ILE A 77 -3.01 1.04 -4.13
N PRO A 78 -2.61 0.61 -2.92
CA PRO A 78 -3.28 1.01 -1.70
C PRO A 78 -2.95 2.45 -1.30
N ASN A 79 -3.69 2.95 -0.32
CA ASN A 79 -3.25 4.10 0.47
C ASN A 79 -2.56 3.56 1.74
N SER A 80 -1.25 3.34 1.66
CA SER A 80 -0.44 2.78 2.77
C SER A 80 0.49 3.79 3.44
N GLY A 81 0.31 5.09 3.18
CA GLY A 81 1.16 6.17 3.71
C GLY A 81 2.42 6.47 2.89
N PHE A 82 2.66 5.72 1.84
CA PHE A 82 3.72 5.93 0.85
C PHE A 82 3.24 5.42 -0.50
N ASP A 83 3.86 5.94 -1.56
CA ASP A 83 3.51 5.61 -2.92
C ASP A 83 4.20 4.33 -3.39
N HIS A 84 3.55 3.66 -4.33
CA HIS A 84 4.04 2.48 -5.04
C HIS A 84 3.92 2.71 -6.54
N SER A 85 4.65 1.90 -7.31
CA SER A 85 4.46 1.82 -8.75
C SER A 85 4.29 0.39 -9.23
N VAL A 86 3.88 0.29 -10.48
CA VAL A 86 4.01 -0.90 -11.30
C VAL A 86 4.77 -0.49 -12.53
N THR A 87 6.06 -0.82 -12.55
CA THR A 87 7.00 -0.38 -13.58
C THR A 87 7.54 -1.62 -14.29
N GLN A 88 7.53 -1.61 -15.61
CA GLN A 88 8.03 -2.76 -16.37
C GLN A 88 9.56 -2.83 -16.28
N SER A 89 10.07 -4.05 -16.08
CA SER A 89 11.49 -4.40 -16.00
C SER A 89 11.89 -5.36 -17.14
N SER A 90 13.19 -5.60 -17.27
CA SER A 90 13.70 -6.79 -17.98
C SER A 90 14.11 -7.87 -16.98
N PHE A 91 14.16 -9.14 -17.41
CA PHE A 91 14.70 -10.22 -16.56
C PHE A 91 16.13 -9.94 -16.08
N ALA A 92 16.97 -9.38 -16.96
CA ALA A 92 18.39 -9.15 -16.71
C ALA A 92 18.67 -7.95 -15.80
N SER A 93 17.69 -7.07 -15.62
CA SER A 93 17.82 -5.84 -14.84
C SER A 93 16.55 -5.63 -14.03
N PRO A 94 16.34 -6.41 -12.94
CA PRO A 94 15.32 -6.08 -11.95
C PRO A 94 15.60 -4.71 -11.36
N CYS A 95 14.56 -4.05 -10.84
CA CYS A 95 14.65 -2.74 -10.21
C CYS A 95 15.16 -1.64 -11.15
N THR A 96 14.84 -1.76 -12.43
CA THR A 96 15.17 -0.76 -13.45
C THR A 96 14.11 -0.74 -14.52
N HIS A 97 13.59 0.44 -14.81
CA HIS A 97 12.59 0.66 -15.84
C HIS A 97 13.12 0.22 -17.19
N LEU A 98 12.32 -0.58 -17.88
CA LEU A 98 12.66 -1.17 -19.16
C LEU A 98 12.86 -0.09 -20.24
N THR A 99 14.12 0.01 -20.69
CA THR A 99 14.53 0.82 -21.84
C THR A 99 14.95 -0.05 -23.02
N SER A 100 14.92 0.55 -24.21
CA SER A 100 15.50 0.01 -25.44
C SER A 100 17.03 0.20 -25.44
N ALA A 101 17.72 -0.40 -26.42
CA ALA A 101 19.17 -0.31 -26.57
C ALA A 101 19.69 1.12 -26.78
N ASP A 102 18.86 2.03 -27.28
CA ASP A 102 19.13 3.47 -27.41
C ASP A 102 18.77 4.26 -26.14
N ASN A 103 18.46 3.56 -25.05
CA ASN A 103 18.05 4.08 -23.76
C ASN A 103 16.71 4.85 -23.78
N SER A 104 15.90 4.67 -24.84
CA SER A 104 14.52 5.18 -24.87
C SER A 104 13.61 4.31 -24.01
N THR A 105 12.66 4.90 -23.29
CA THR A 105 11.70 4.15 -22.48
C THR A 105 10.74 3.38 -23.37
N VAL A 106 10.67 2.06 -23.17
CA VAL A 106 9.74 1.17 -23.92
C VAL A 106 8.80 0.41 -22.99
N GLY A 107 9.13 0.35 -21.69
CA GLY A 107 8.28 -0.25 -20.67
C GLY A 107 7.16 0.67 -20.21
N PHE A 108 6.04 0.09 -19.80
CA PHE A 108 5.01 0.84 -19.07
C PHE A 108 5.50 1.28 -17.69
N ASP A 109 4.88 2.33 -17.16
CA ASP A 109 5.03 2.76 -15.76
C ASP A 109 3.75 3.42 -15.27
N SER A 110 3.25 3.01 -14.11
CA SER A 110 2.12 3.68 -13.46
C SER A 110 2.46 5.09 -12.94
N GLY A 111 3.76 5.37 -12.76
CA GLY A 111 4.24 6.44 -11.88
C GLY A 111 4.14 6.02 -10.40
N LEU A 112 4.85 6.73 -9.52
CA LEU A 112 4.63 6.57 -8.08
C LEU A 112 3.27 7.17 -7.71
N THR A 113 2.39 6.35 -7.14
CA THR A 113 1.05 6.78 -6.73
C THR A 113 0.53 5.97 -5.56
N SER A 114 -0.55 6.45 -4.95
CA SER A 114 -1.33 5.78 -3.92
C SER A 114 -2.83 5.89 -4.21
N ALA A 115 -3.64 4.99 -3.63
CA ALA A 115 -5.10 4.96 -3.77
C ALA A 115 -5.62 4.92 -5.23
N LYS A 116 -4.91 4.22 -6.11
CA LYS A 116 -5.23 4.11 -7.53
C LYS A 116 -5.23 2.68 -8.04
N GLN A 117 -5.83 2.48 -9.20
CA GLN A 117 -5.74 1.28 -10.00
C GLN A 117 -4.93 1.57 -11.26
N PHE A 118 -4.05 0.66 -11.64
CA PHE A 118 -3.30 0.71 -12.89
C PHE A 118 -3.57 -0.56 -13.68
N THR A 119 -3.85 -0.46 -14.98
CA THR A 119 -4.22 -1.62 -15.80
C THR A 119 -3.30 -1.75 -17.00
N ILE A 120 -2.84 -2.98 -17.24
CA ILE A 120 -2.16 -3.38 -18.47
C ILE A 120 -3.00 -4.44 -19.20
N THR A 121 -2.86 -4.52 -20.51
CA THR A 121 -3.47 -5.60 -21.32
C THR A 121 -2.37 -6.50 -21.89
N ILE A 122 -2.49 -7.81 -21.72
CA ILE A 122 -1.54 -8.78 -22.28
C ILE A 122 -1.63 -8.80 -23.81
N THR A 123 -0.50 -8.59 -24.50
CA THR A 123 -0.43 -8.56 -25.96
C THR A 123 0.26 -9.80 -26.57
N ASP A 124 1.15 -10.44 -25.81
CA ASP A 124 1.81 -11.70 -26.13
C ASP A 124 1.96 -12.55 -24.86
N ASP A 125 1.23 -13.67 -24.78
CA ASP A 125 1.25 -14.60 -23.65
C ASP A 125 2.32 -15.69 -23.78
N THR A 126 3.07 -15.71 -24.88
CA THR A 126 4.17 -16.67 -25.08
C THR A 126 5.50 -16.17 -24.51
N LYS A 127 5.53 -14.94 -24.00
CA LYS A 127 6.71 -14.26 -23.48
C LYS A 127 6.46 -13.75 -22.06
N PRO A 128 7.48 -13.80 -21.20
CA PRO A 128 7.33 -13.30 -19.84
C PRO A 128 7.25 -11.77 -19.82
N ILE A 129 6.54 -11.26 -18.82
CA ILE A 129 6.51 -9.84 -18.45
C ILE A 129 7.06 -9.75 -17.03
N TRP A 130 8.06 -8.91 -16.84
CA TRP A 130 8.71 -8.67 -15.55
C TRP A 130 8.38 -7.25 -15.11
N PHE A 131 8.08 -7.07 -13.82
CA PHE A 131 7.74 -5.75 -13.30
C PHE A 131 8.18 -5.63 -11.84
N HIS A 132 8.29 -4.39 -11.37
CA HIS A 132 8.72 -4.07 -10.02
C HIS A 132 8.02 -2.80 -9.52
N CYS A 133 8.14 -2.55 -8.22
CA CYS A 133 7.84 -1.25 -7.62
C CYS A 133 9.13 -0.43 -7.58
N LYS A 134 9.13 0.75 -8.22
CA LYS A 134 10.30 1.64 -8.32
C LYS A 134 10.51 2.54 -7.09
N GLN A 135 9.62 2.43 -6.11
CA GLN A 135 9.81 3.13 -4.84
C GLN A 135 11.08 2.58 -4.20
N VAL A 136 11.98 3.47 -3.81
CA VAL A 136 13.30 3.11 -3.31
C VAL A 136 13.19 2.10 -2.16
N GLN A 137 14.03 1.05 -2.21
CA GLN A 137 14.05 -0.12 -1.32
C GLN A 137 12.90 -1.11 -1.51
N HIS A 138 11.85 -0.83 -2.29
CA HIS A 138 10.78 -1.80 -2.45
C HIS A 138 11.22 -2.97 -3.32
N CYS A 139 11.80 -2.70 -4.50
CA CYS A 139 12.22 -3.76 -5.40
C CYS A 139 13.39 -4.58 -4.83
N GLY A 140 14.39 -3.91 -4.27
CA GLY A 140 15.56 -4.54 -3.66
C GLY A 140 15.22 -5.39 -2.42
N LEU A 141 14.07 -5.13 -1.78
CA LEU A 141 13.51 -5.95 -0.71
C LEU A 141 12.48 -6.99 -1.19
N GLY A 142 12.37 -7.20 -2.51
CA GLY A 142 11.60 -8.27 -3.12
C GLY A 142 10.25 -7.85 -3.73
N MET A 143 9.98 -6.56 -3.91
CA MET A 143 8.76 -6.09 -4.57
C MET A 143 8.88 -6.17 -6.09
N VAL A 144 8.98 -7.40 -6.57
CA VAL A 144 8.97 -7.76 -7.98
C VAL A 144 7.84 -8.72 -8.30
N GLY A 145 7.43 -8.74 -9.56
CA GLY A 145 6.45 -9.69 -10.05
C GLY A 145 6.72 -10.13 -11.47
N ALA A 146 6.07 -11.22 -11.87
CA ALA A 146 6.14 -11.77 -13.20
C ALA A 146 4.78 -12.27 -13.71
N ILE A 147 4.59 -12.15 -15.02
CA ILE A 147 3.46 -12.74 -15.74
C ILE A 147 4.02 -13.65 -16.81
N ASN A 148 3.47 -14.87 -16.92
CA ASN A 148 3.92 -15.88 -17.90
C ASN A 148 5.42 -16.19 -17.80
N ALA A 149 5.98 -16.18 -16.58
CA ALA A 149 7.35 -16.61 -16.36
C ALA A 149 7.52 -18.11 -16.68
N PRO A 150 8.64 -18.51 -17.30
CA PRO A 150 9.03 -19.92 -17.38
C PRO A 150 9.04 -20.59 -16.01
N THR A 151 8.51 -21.80 -15.92
CA THR A 151 8.51 -22.62 -14.70
C THR A 151 9.80 -23.42 -14.50
N THR A 152 10.66 -23.46 -15.53
CA THR A 152 11.93 -24.18 -15.52
C THR A 152 13.00 -23.39 -16.30
N GLY A 153 14.26 -23.78 -16.14
CA GLY A 153 15.40 -23.12 -16.77
C GLY A 153 15.95 -21.98 -15.92
N ASN A 154 16.70 -21.09 -16.55
CA ASN A 154 17.42 -20.03 -15.84
C ASN A 154 16.60 -18.75 -15.65
N ASN A 155 15.50 -18.58 -16.40
CA ASN A 155 14.73 -17.35 -16.44
C ASN A 155 13.38 -17.50 -15.72
N THR A 156 13.38 -18.08 -14.52
CA THR A 156 12.17 -18.28 -13.72
C THR A 156 11.89 -17.06 -12.83
N PHE A 157 10.69 -17.02 -12.24
CA PHE A 157 10.36 -15.98 -11.25
C PHE A 157 11.28 -16.02 -10.04
N GLU A 158 11.66 -17.20 -9.56
CA GLU A 158 12.56 -17.36 -8.42
C GLU A 158 13.94 -16.77 -8.71
N ALA A 159 14.44 -16.95 -9.94
CA ALA A 159 15.69 -16.33 -10.37
C ALA A 159 15.60 -14.80 -10.44
N PHE A 160 14.48 -14.27 -10.94
CA PHE A 160 14.22 -12.82 -11.00
C PHE A 160 14.12 -12.20 -9.59
N MET A 161 13.36 -12.85 -8.69
CA MET A 161 13.25 -12.47 -7.28
C MET A 161 14.61 -12.50 -6.58
N ALA A 162 15.39 -13.56 -6.78
CA ALA A 162 16.72 -13.66 -6.18
C ALA A 162 17.67 -12.56 -6.69
N ALA A 163 17.61 -12.21 -7.97
CA ALA A 163 18.39 -11.12 -8.54
C ALA A 163 18.00 -9.75 -7.95
N ALA A 164 16.70 -9.51 -7.74
CA ALA A 164 16.22 -8.29 -7.07
C ALA A 164 16.68 -8.21 -5.61
N LEU A 165 16.54 -9.30 -4.85
CA LEU A 165 17.00 -9.37 -3.46
C LEU A 165 18.52 -9.20 -3.31
N ALA A 166 19.30 -9.61 -4.32
CA ALA A 166 20.74 -9.41 -4.34
C ALA A 166 21.14 -7.92 -4.50
N ILE A 167 20.27 -7.10 -5.10
CA ILE A 167 20.45 -5.63 -5.15
C ILE A 167 20.29 -5.07 -3.73
N GLY A 168 19.26 -5.51 -3.00
CA GLY A 168 19.03 -5.14 -1.60
C GLY A 168 18.92 -3.63 -1.41
N MET A 169 19.60 -3.12 -0.38
CA MET A 169 19.62 -1.68 -0.07
C MET A 169 20.37 -0.81 -1.10
N ASN A 170 21.02 -1.42 -2.10
CA ASN A 170 21.69 -0.70 -3.19
C ASN A 170 20.76 -0.45 -4.39
N GLU A 171 19.44 -0.59 -4.20
CA GLU A 171 18.44 -0.31 -5.24
C GLU A 171 18.66 1.10 -5.82
N PRO A 172 18.79 1.23 -7.15
CA PRO A 172 18.96 2.53 -7.77
C PRO A 172 17.66 3.34 -7.61
N MET A 173 17.81 4.63 -7.32
CA MET A 173 16.67 5.54 -7.35
C MET A 173 16.27 5.79 -8.80
N GLU A 174 15.02 5.47 -9.13
CA GLU A 174 14.45 5.76 -10.44
C GLU A 174 13.69 7.10 -10.42
N PRO A 175 13.96 8.01 -11.38
CA PRO A 175 13.20 9.24 -11.51
C PRO A 175 11.70 8.96 -11.69
N ASP A 176 10.86 9.68 -10.95
CA ASP A 176 9.42 9.65 -11.17
C ASP A 176 8.98 10.78 -12.09
N ASN A 177 8.74 10.43 -13.35
CA ASN A 177 8.20 11.33 -14.37
C ASN A 177 6.68 11.14 -14.57
N GLY A 178 6.02 10.41 -13.65
CA GLY A 178 4.61 10.04 -13.76
C GLY A 178 4.36 8.87 -14.72
N PHE A 179 3.14 8.79 -15.24
CA PHE A 179 2.69 7.70 -16.11
C PHE A 179 3.48 7.62 -17.42
N VAL A 180 3.86 6.41 -17.81
CA VAL A 180 4.42 6.07 -19.12
C VAL A 180 3.57 4.98 -19.79
N SER A 181 3.08 5.28 -20.99
CA SER A 181 2.35 4.32 -21.82
C SER A 181 3.28 3.37 -22.56
N GLY A 182 2.71 2.32 -23.15
CA GLY A 182 3.47 1.34 -23.92
C GLY A 182 3.70 0.05 -23.13
N GLY A 183 4.82 -0.62 -23.40
CA GLY A 183 5.18 -1.88 -22.77
C GLY A 183 5.48 -3.00 -23.77
N VAL A 184 6.27 -3.97 -23.31
CA VAL A 184 6.69 -5.15 -24.07
C VAL A 184 5.88 -6.37 -23.62
N ASN A 185 5.24 -7.10 -24.54
CA ASN A 185 4.36 -8.26 -24.27
C ASN A 185 3.07 -7.96 -23.46
N ALA A 186 2.97 -6.78 -22.86
CA ALA A 186 1.75 -6.16 -22.34
C ALA A 186 1.81 -4.66 -22.53
N VAL A 187 0.65 -4.01 -22.63
CA VAL A 187 0.56 -2.57 -22.91
C VAL A 187 -0.28 -1.84 -21.86
N ALA A 188 0.21 -0.68 -21.41
CA ALA A 188 -0.57 0.32 -20.67
C ALA A 188 -0.94 1.47 -21.60
N THR A 189 -2.22 1.81 -21.66
CA THR A 189 -2.74 2.87 -22.56
C THR A 189 -3.32 4.07 -21.81
N ALA A 190 -3.48 3.95 -20.50
CA ALA A 190 -4.07 4.98 -19.65
C ALA A 190 -3.32 5.11 -18.32
N PRO A 191 -3.26 6.31 -17.73
CA PRO A 191 -2.68 6.53 -16.41
C PRO A 191 -3.50 5.82 -15.32
N ALA A 192 -2.88 5.65 -14.16
CA ALA A 192 -3.56 5.10 -12.99
C ALA A 192 -4.77 5.98 -12.60
N VAL A 193 -5.90 5.35 -12.30
CA VAL A 193 -7.18 6.00 -11.97
C VAL A 193 -7.54 5.77 -10.51
N ALA A 194 -8.30 6.66 -9.88
CA ALA A 194 -8.70 6.49 -8.48
C ALA A 194 -9.39 5.14 -8.26
N THR A 195 -9.03 4.44 -7.17
CA THR A 195 -9.72 3.22 -6.77
C THR A 195 -11.13 3.57 -6.30
N ALA A 196 -12.15 3.08 -6.98
CA ALA A 196 -13.54 3.33 -6.60
C ALA A 196 -13.88 2.54 -5.31
N GLY A 197 -13.90 3.21 -4.15
CA GLY A 197 -14.41 2.70 -2.86
C GLY A 197 -13.75 3.39 -1.66
N ALA A 198 -14.42 4.21 -0.84
CA ALA A 198 -15.81 4.13 -0.38
C ALA A 198 -16.60 5.40 -0.68
N SER A 199 -17.86 5.24 -1.05
CA SER A 199 -18.87 6.28 -0.93
C SER A 199 -18.82 6.85 0.49
N SER A 200 -18.48 8.12 0.65
CA SER A 200 -18.88 8.86 1.83
C SER A 200 -20.40 8.95 1.80
N SER A 201 -21.06 8.03 2.52
CA SER A 201 -22.47 8.21 2.87
C SER A 201 -22.54 9.48 3.72
N SER A 202 -22.87 10.60 3.10
CA SER A 202 -23.31 11.79 3.80
C SER A 202 -24.66 11.46 4.42
N ASN A 203 -24.66 10.84 5.60
CA ASN A 203 -25.81 10.78 6.47
C ASN A 203 -26.09 12.23 6.89
N GLY A 204 -26.95 12.92 6.14
CA GLY A 204 -27.58 14.16 6.58
C GLY A 204 -28.29 13.88 7.90
N GLY A 205 -27.71 14.36 8.99
CA GLY A 205 -28.23 14.17 10.34
C GLY A 205 -29.60 14.80 10.48
N PHE A 206 -30.60 13.96 10.78
CA PHE A 206 -31.85 14.41 11.38
C PHE A 206 -31.55 14.86 12.81
N THR A 207 -31.76 16.15 13.08
CA THR A 207 -31.68 16.75 14.41
C THR A 207 -32.88 16.30 15.25
N ASN A 208 -32.66 15.39 16.20
CA ASN A 208 -33.61 15.13 17.30
C ASN A 208 -33.01 15.66 18.61
N ILE A 209 -33.57 16.76 19.11
CA ILE A 209 -33.38 17.26 20.47
C ILE A 209 -34.55 16.71 21.32
N PRO A 210 -34.32 16.02 22.45
CA PRO A 210 -35.41 15.54 23.30
C PRO A 210 -35.86 16.59 24.33
N THR A 211 -37.18 16.77 24.38
CA THR A 211 -38.04 16.99 25.56
C THR A 211 -37.70 18.12 26.55
N HIS A 212 -38.52 19.17 26.57
CA HIS A 212 -39.12 19.67 27.82
C HIS A 212 -40.52 20.26 27.57
N VAL A 213 -41.39 19.97 28.53
CA VAL A 213 -42.82 20.25 28.65
C VAL A 213 -43.13 21.76 28.56
N GLY A 214 -44.18 22.14 27.82
CA GLY A 214 -44.74 23.49 27.95
C GLY A 214 -45.64 23.97 26.80
N ILE A 215 -46.95 23.68 26.92
CA ILE A 215 -48.07 24.62 26.73
C ILE A 215 -48.20 25.37 25.38
N LEU A 216 -49.30 25.04 24.69
CA LEU A 216 -49.98 25.78 23.63
C LEU A 216 -50.06 27.31 23.88
N VAL A 217 -49.63 28.15 22.94
CA VAL A 217 -50.41 29.34 22.53
C VAL A 217 -50.06 29.85 21.12
N LEU A 218 -51.12 30.21 20.39
CA LEU A 218 -51.28 30.93 19.12
C LEU A 218 -50.23 32.01 18.77
N SER A 219 -49.90 32.11 17.48
CA SER A 219 -50.40 33.17 16.56
C SER A 219 -49.39 33.50 15.45
N ALA A 220 -49.90 33.60 14.23
CA ALA A 220 -49.22 34.17 13.07
C ALA A 220 -49.09 35.69 13.23
N LEU A 221 -48.03 36.30 12.70
CA LEU A 221 -48.14 37.47 11.83
C LEU A 221 -46.82 37.82 11.12
N MET A 222 -46.99 38.37 9.92
CA MET A 222 -46.03 38.83 8.92
C MET A 222 -45.24 40.09 9.33
N ALA A 223 -44.06 40.29 8.74
CA ALA A 223 -43.48 41.56 8.22
C ALA A 223 -41.96 41.39 8.01
N ILE A 224 -41.37 41.47 6.81
CA ILE A 224 -41.13 42.63 5.90
C ILE A 224 -39.76 43.33 6.13
N MET A 225 -39.02 43.44 5.01
CA MET A 225 -37.97 44.43 4.62
C MET A 225 -36.61 44.44 5.36
N MET A 226 -35.53 44.14 4.63
CA MET A 226 -34.62 45.09 3.93
C MET A 226 -33.71 45.86 4.88
N MET A 227 -32.42 45.51 4.84
CA MET A 227 -31.29 46.36 4.43
C MET A 227 -30.02 45.50 4.38
#